data_AF-A0A165HCH6-F1
#
_entry.id   AF-A0A165HCH6-F1
#
_cell.length_a   1.000
_cell.length_b   1.000
_cell.length_c   1.000
_cell.angle_alpha   90.00
_cell.angle_beta   90.00
_cell.angle_gamma   90.00
#
_symmetry.space_group_name_H-M   'P 1'
#
loop_
_entity.id
_entity.type
_entity.pdbx_description
1 polymer ?
#
loop_
_entity_poly.entity_id
_entity_poly.type
_entity_poly.pdbx_seq_one_letter_code
_entity_poly.pdbx_strand_id
1 'polypeptide(L)'
;MPFHLHNPSRFARTLIALPDSDSPWMDSVKISDWDSRITYIPSPSEPEDCSSPSKEEDPICACRWWSVYDAAANISLHTTCGPDTALELSFVGSKVQLWGSISPEGALAYATIDNDTSTAATVNFNSTDGQTHNNDLLFDISGLDPSRDHRLRLQYDTASYGKQRRYMLVDWFVVTEDKGGSKGYA
;
A
#
# COMPACT_ATOMS: atom_id res chain seq x y z
N MET A 1 -64.03 -53.05 5.09
CA MET A 1 -62.79 -53.46 4.39
C MET A 1 -62.97 -53.10 2.93
N PRO A 2 -62.02 -52.48 2.18
CA PRO A 2 -60.60 -52.26 2.43
C PRO A 2 -60.12 -50.78 2.33
N PHE A 3 -58.85 -50.62 2.73
CA PHE A 3 -57.85 -49.56 2.59
C PHE A 3 -58.06 -48.37 1.63
N HIS A 4 -57.86 -47.16 2.16
CA HIS A 4 -57.32 -46.02 1.40
C HIS A 4 -56.10 -45.46 2.15
N LEU A 5 -54.96 -45.48 1.47
CA LEU A 5 -53.66 -45.04 1.92
C LEU A 5 -53.66 -43.52 2.17
N HIS A 6 -53.21 -43.12 3.35
CA HIS A 6 -52.89 -41.73 3.68
C HIS A 6 -51.66 -41.26 2.92
N ASN A 7 -51.82 -40.12 2.27
CA ASN A 7 -50.79 -39.36 1.58
C ASN A 7 -49.90 -38.62 2.61
N PRO A 8 -48.57 -38.79 2.64
CA PRO A 8 -47.73 -37.95 3.48
C PRO A 8 -47.44 -36.62 2.78
N SER A 9 -47.98 -35.53 3.33
CA SER A 9 -47.56 -34.16 3.03
C SER A 9 -46.04 -34.04 3.19
N ARG A 10 -45.33 -33.90 2.07
CA ARG A 10 -43.93 -33.45 2.08
C ARG A 10 -43.92 -31.94 2.27
N PHE A 11 -43.30 -31.52 3.38
CA PHE A 11 -42.83 -30.17 3.60
C PHE A 11 -41.95 -29.74 2.42
N ALA A 12 -42.41 -28.77 1.64
CA ALA A 12 -41.53 -28.01 0.76
C ALA A 12 -40.69 -27.07 1.66
N ARG A 13 -39.50 -27.52 2.03
CA ARG A 13 -38.45 -26.62 2.51
C ARG A 13 -38.01 -25.79 1.31
N THR A 14 -38.43 -24.53 1.26
CA THR A 14 -37.76 -23.51 0.46
C THR A 14 -36.32 -23.41 0.97
N LEU A 15 -35.39 -24.00 0.23
CA LEU A 15 -33.97 -23.73 0.36
C LEU A 15 -33.74 -22.30 -0.14
N ILE A 16 -33.63 -21.35 0.78
CA ILE A 16 -32.95 -20.09 0.50
C ILE A 16 -31.49 -20.48 0.32
N ALA A 17 -31.01 -20.49 -0.93
CA ALA A 17 -29.58 -20.54 -1.20
C ALA A 17 -28.98 -19.27 -0.62
N LEU A 18 -28.27 -19.41 0.50
CA LEU A 18 -27.30 -18.42 0.93
C LEU A 18 -26.24 -18.36 -0.18
N PRO A 19 -25.86 -17.18 -0.71
CA PRO A 19 -24.71 -17.12 -1.58
C PRO A 19 -23.49 -17.58 -0.78
N ASP A 20 -22.87 -18.67 -1.26
CA ASP A 20 -21.67 -19.25 -0.69
C ASP A 20 -20.56 -18.19 -0.65
N SER A 21 -20.07 -17.98 0.57
CA SER A 21 -19.04 -17.03 0.98
C SER A 21 -17.65 -17.58 0.66
N ASP A 22 -17.32 -17.77 -0.62
CA ASP A 22 -15.95 -18.06 -1.06
C ASP A 22 -15.74 -17.45 -2.47
N SER A 23 -15.23 -16.21 -2.54
CA SER A 23 -14.75 -15.62 -3.81
C SER A 23 -13.39 -16.21 -4.16
N PRO A 24 -13.24 -17.04 -5.22
CA PRO A 24 -12.03 -17.85 -5.41
C PRO A 24 -10.87 -17.18 -6.15
N TRP A 25 -10.86 -15.85 -6.39
CA TRP A 25 -9.96 -15.26 -7.41
C TRP A 25 -9.22 -13.98 -7.00
N MET A 26 -9.04 -13.74 -5.70
CA MET A 26 -8.24 -12.61 -5.23
C MET A 26 -6.77 -13.00 -5.06
N ASP A 27 -5.91 -12.54 -5.97
CA ASP A 27 -4.47 -12.72 -5.89
C ASP A 27 -3.83 -11.50 -5.23
N SER A 28 -2.86 -11.75 -4.34
CA SER A 28 -2.03 -10.67 -3.76
C SER A 28 -0.76 -10.50 -4.59
N VAL A 29 -0.55 -9.30 -5.11
CA VAL A 29 0.62 -8.94 -5.91
C VAL A 29 1.53 -8.05 -5.06
N LYS A 30 2.80 -8.47 -4.90
CA LYS A 30 3.84 -7.62 -4.32
C LYS A 30 4.39 -6.69 -5.40
N ILE A 31 4.40 -5.39 -5.12
CA ILE A 31 4.88 -4.31 -5.98
C ILE A 31 6.12 -3.71 -5.31
N SER A 32 7.31 -3.92 -5.87
CA SER A 32 8.54 -3.30 -5.33
C SER A 32 8.51 -1.79 -5.50
N ASP A 33 9.19 -1.06 -4.63
CA ASP A 33 9.49 0.38 -4.72
C ASP A 33 10.06 0.85 -6.07
N TRP A 34 10.63 -0.04 -6.89
CA TRP A 34 11.13 0.27 -8.24
C TRP A 34 10.11 0.01 -9.37
N ASP A 35 8.92 -0.49 -9.03
CA ASP A 35 7.92 -0.85 -10.02
C ASP A 35 7.44 0.40 -10.80
N SER A 36 7.32 0.26 -12.12
CA SER A 36 6.87 1.33 -13.02
C SER A 36 5.48 1.89 -12.71
N ARG A 37 4.68 1.19 -11.90
CA ARG A 37 3.39 1.68 -11.38
C ARG A 37 3.54 2.81 -10.36
N ILE A 38 4.73 3.01 -9.82
CA ILE A 38 5.03 4.03 -8.82
C ILE A 38 5.63 5.26 -9.50
N THR A 39 5.07 6.42 -9.19
CA THR A 39 5.60 7.73 -9.59
C THR A 39 6.03 8.51 -8.37
N TYR A 40 7.33 8.77 -8.25
CA TYR A 40 7.90 9.64 -7.22
C TYR A 40 7.87 11.11 -7.68
N ILE A 41 7.50 12.00 -6.76
CA ILE A 41 7.33 13.43 -6.99
C ILE A 41 8.17 14.19 -5.96
N PRO A 42 9.12 15.04 -6.38
CA PRO A 42 9.70 15.05 -7.72
C PRO A 42 10.43 13.73 -8.00
N SER A 43 10.70 13.42 -9.27
CA SER A 43 11.39 12.17 -9.61
C SER A 43 12.74 12.06 -8.88
N PRO A 44 13.19 10.82 -8.58
CA PRO A 44 14.38 10.62 -7.78
C PRO A 44 15.61 11.25 -8.42
N SER A 45 16.54 11.73 -7.61
CA SER A 45 17.81 12.28 -8.11
C SER A 45 18.72 11.12 -8.55
N GLU A 46 18.66 10.72 -9.81
CA GLU A 46 19.71 9.89 -10.39
C GLU A 46 20.91 10.77 -10.81
N PRO A 47 22.17 10.32 -10.66
CA PRO A 47 22.68 9.14 -9.93
C PRO A 47 23.30 9.50 -8.56
N GLU A 48 23.05 10.72 -8.06
CA GLU A 48 23.72 11.21 -6.86
C GLU A 48 23.09 10.62 -5.61
N ASP A 49 23.83 9.70 -5.00
CA ASP A 49 23.57 9.23 -3.65
C ASP A 49 23.54 10.42 -2.67
N CYS A 50 22.32 10.85 -2.33
CA CYS A 50 22.04 11.91 -1.37
C CYS A 50 22.04 11.41 0.08
N SER A 51 22.45 10.16 0.35
CA SER A 51 22.43 9.57 1.70
C SER A 51 23.43 10.19 2.68
N SER A 52 24.44 10.93 2.19
CA SER A 52 25.42 11.57 3.07
C SER A 52 24.92 12.95 3.54
N PRO A 53 25.02 13.28 4.84
CA PRO A 53 24.58 14.57 5.38
C PRO A 53 25.18 15.79 4.67
N SER A 54 26.42 15.69 4.17
CA SER A 54 27.09 16.77 3.43
C SER A 54 26.54 17.00 2.02
N LYS A 55 25.85 16.01 1.44
CA LYS A 55 25.17 16.14 0.15
C LYS A 55 23.72 16.52 0.31
N GLU A 56 23.05 16.17 1.41
CA GLU A 56 21.67 16.58 1.67
C GLU A 56 21.47 18.12 1.75
N GLU A 57 22.54 18.89 1.97
CA GLU A 57 22.53 20.37 1.89
C GLU A 57 22.72 20.91 0.46
N ASP A 58 23.12 20.07 -0.48
CA ASP A 58 23.19 20.42 -1.89
C ASP A 58 21.75 20.68 -2.40
N PRO A 59 21.47 21.81 -3.05
CA PRO A 59 20.18 22.07 -3.69
C PRO A 59 19.69 20.95 -4.61
N ILE A 60 20.60 20.17 -5.21
CA ILE A 60 20.29 19.00 -6.05
C ILE A 60 19.70 17.86 -5.21
N CYS A 61 20.19 17.70 -3.98
CA CYS A 61 19.81 16.69 -3.01
C CYS A 61 18.85 17.22 -1.93
N ALA A 62 18.19 18.38 -2.16
CA ALA A 62 17.31 19.08 -1.23
C ALA A 62 16.05 18.27 -0.85
N CYS A 63 16.27 17.17 -0.12
CA CYS A 63 15.29 16.19 0.28
C CYS A 63 14.38 15.71 -0.87
N ARG A 64 14.93 15.46 -2.06
CA ARG A 64 14.24 14.74 -3.14
C ARG A 64 14.09 13.26 -2.76
N TRP A 65 13.46 12.46 -3.62
CA TRP A 65 13.54 11.00 -3.47
C TRP A 65 14.92 10.48 -3.88
N TRP A 66 15.46 9.52 -3.14
CA TRP A 66 16.63 8.74 -3.53
C TRP A 66 16.48 7.30 -3.06
N SER A 67 17.28 6.41 -3.63
CA SER A 67 17.24 5.00 -3.28
C SER A 67 18.35 4.65 -2.30
N VAL A 68 18.02 3.85 -1.29
CA VAL A 68 18.94 3.31 -0.31
C VAL A 68 19.00 1.81 -0.51
N TYR A 69 20.20 1.27 -0.71
CA TYR A 69 20.42 -0.16 -0.84
C TYR A 69 21.42 -0.64 0.21
N ASP A 70 21.03 -1.63 1.00
CA ASP A 70 21.91 -2.33 1.93
C ASP A 70 21.78 -3.84 1.71
N ALA A 71 22.81 -4.42 1.09
CA ALA A 71 22.88 -5.85 0.81
C ALA A 71 22.97 -6.71 2.08
N ALA A 72 23.60 -6.20 3.15
CA ALA A 72 23.77 -6.95 4.40
C ALA A 72 22.46 -7.04 5.18
N ALA A 73 21.67 -5.97 5.12
CA ALA A 73 20.33 -5.92 5.72
C ALA A 73 19.23 -6.45 4.78
N ASN A 74 19.55 -6.72 3.51
CA ASN A 74 18.61 -7.09 2.45
C ASN A 74 17.48 -6.07 2.30
N ILE A 75 17.86 -4.79 2.21
CA ILE A 75 16.95 -3.65 2.16
C ILE A 75 17.14 -2.89 0.83
N SER A 76 16.02 -2.54 0.21
CA SER A 76 15.93 -1.59 -0.90
C SER A 76 14.82 -0.60 -0.58
N LEU A 77 15.15 0.66 -0.32
CA LEU A 77 14.16 1.68 0.02
C LEU A 77 14.21 2.85 -0.95
N HIS A 78 13.07 3.48 -1.16
CA HIS A 78 13.00 4.86 -1.59
C HIS A 78 12.76 5.77 -0.38
N THR A 79 13.67 6.73 -0.22
CA THR A 79 13.73 7.61 0.94
C THR A 79 13.61 9.07 0.52
N THR A 80 12.98 9.88 1.36
CA THR A 80 12.90 11.34 1.22
C THR A 80 12.84 12.01 2.59
N CYS A 81 13.27 13.27 2.69
CA CYS A 81 13.07 14.13 3.86
C CYS A 81 12.28 15.42 3.55
N GLY A 82 11.63 15.48 2.39
CA GLY A 82 11.31 16.76 1.75
C GLY A 82 9.84 17.13 1.87
N PRO A 83 9.54 18.37 2.28
CA PRO A 83 8.15 18.81 2.51
C PRO A 83 7.32 18.79 1.22
N ASP A 84 7.95 18.96 0.06
CA ASP A 84 7.32 19.01 -1.25
C ASP A 84 7.37 17.65 -1.98
N THR A 85 7.47 16.54 -1.23
CA THR A 85 7.62 15.20 -1.81
C THR A 85 6.40 14.30 -1.61
N ALA A 86 6.10 13.51 -2.63
CA ALA A 86 5.05 12.50 -2.62
C ALA A 86 5.42 11.30 -3.48
N LEU A 87 4.71 10.20 -3.31
CA LEU A 87 4.63 9.14 -4.30
C LEU A 87 3.17 8.88 -4.66
N GLU A 88 2.97 8.39 -5.87
CA GLU A 88 1.70 7.86 -6.34
C GLU A 88 1.87 6.43 -6.83
N LEU A 89 0.99 5.52 -6.40
CA LEU A 89 0.90 4.16 -6.90
C LEU A 89 -0.46 3.98 -7.59
N SER A 90 -0.44 3.57 -8.86
CA SER A 90 -1.65 3.17 -9.59
C SER A 90 -1.86 1.66 -9.51
N PHE A 91 -3.08 1.21 -9.22
CA PHE A 91 -3.41 -0.21 -9.08
C PHE A 91 -4.89 -0.49 -9.36
N VAL A 92 -5.22 -1.74 -9.69
CA VAL A 92 -6.60 -2.23 -9.76
C VAL A 92 -6.77 -3.30 -8.70
N GLY A 93 -7.67 -3.10 -7.74
CA GLY A 93 -7.81 -4.05 -6.65
C GLY A 93 -8.65 -3.56 -5.48
N SER A 94 -9.02 -4.48 -4.60
CA SER A 94 -9.89 -4.20 -3.45
C SER A 94 -9.13 -3.75 -2.19
N LYS A 95 -7.80 -3.88 -2.21
CA LYS A 95 -6.93 -3.65 -1.04
C LYS A 95 -5.56 -3.18 -1.49
N VAL A 96 -4.97 -2.25 -0.74
CA VAL A 96 -3.55 -1.90 -0.84
C VAL A 96 -2.94 -1.78 0.56
N GLN A 97 -1.72 -2.31 0.68
CA GLN A 97 -0.86 -2.18 1.86
C GLN A 97 0.45 -1.52 1.46
N LEU A 98 0.96 -0.64 2.31
CA LEU A 98 2.29 -0.04 2.19
C LEU A 98 3.18 -0.62 3.29
N TRP A 99 4.35 -1.08 2.88
CA TRP A 99 5.41 -1.59 3.75
C TRP A 99 6.67 -0.75 3.58
N GLY A 100 7.40 -0.59 4.68
CA GLY A 100 8.61 0.21 4.70
C GLY A 100 9.43 -0.01 5.96
N SER A 101 10.26 0.97 6.28
CA SER A 101 11.01 1.01 7.52
C SER A 101 10.52 2.13 8.43
N ILE A 102 10.59 1.92 9.73
CA ILE A 102 10.43 2.98 10.73
C ILE A 102 11.78 3.27 11.39
N SER A 103 12.05 4.52 11.75
CA SER A 103 13.30 4.92 12.40
C SER A 103 13.08 6.04 13.43
N PRO A 104 14.03 6.29 14.35
CA PRO A 104 13.92 7.38 15.32
C PRO A 104 13.78 8.77 14.66
N GLU A 105 14.29 8.91 13.44
CA GLU A 105 14.18 10.10 12.60
C GLU A 105 13.04 10.01 11.58
N GLY A 106 12.06 9.13 11.78
CA GLY A 106 10.93 8.99 10.86
C GLY A 106 10.01 10.21 10.80
N ALA A 107 9.51 10.51 9.60
CA ALA A 107 8.52 11.54 9.34
C ALA A 107 7.08 11.03 9.52
N LEU A 108 6.14 11.97 9.54
CA LEU A 108 4.75 11.70 9.22
C LEU A 108 4.51 11.93 7.72
N ALA A 109 3.54 11.20 7.19
CA ALA A 109 3.01 11.39 5.85
C ALA A 109 1.49 11.23 5.87
N TYR A 110 0.83 11.65 4.80
CA TYR A 110 -0.60 11.48 4.59
C TYR A 110 -0.86 10.60 3.37
N ALA A 111 -1.53 9.48 3.58
CA ALA A 111 -2.00 8.58 2.54
C ALA A 111 -3.45 8.90 2.17
N THR A 112 -3.79 8.89 0.88
CA THR A 112 -5.16 9.01 0.35
C THR A 112 -5.34 8.09 -0.83
N ILE A 113 -6.55 7.55 -1.02
CA ILE A 113 -6.96 6.81 -2.21
C ILE A 113 -7.83 7.72 -3.07
N ASP A 114 -7.56 7.78 -4.37
CA ASP A 114 -8.35 8.50 -5.38
C ASP A 114 -8.52 10.01 -5.09
N ASN A 115 -7.62 10.60 -4.29
CA ASN A 115 -7.74 11.94 -3.69
C ASN A 115 -9.01 12.14 -2.83
N ASP A 116 -9.62 11.06 -2.36
CA ASP A 116 -10.76 11.09 -1.46
C ASP A 116 -10.27 11.32 -0.02
N THR A 117 -10.61 12.49 0.53
CA THR A 117 -10.28 12.85 1.91
C THR A 117 -10.89 11.91 2.95
N SER A 118 -11.96 11.18 2.63
CA SER A 118 -12.54 10.19 3.54
C SER A 118 -11.63 8.98 3.77
N THR A 119 -10.69 8.74 2.85
CA THR A 119 -9.67 7.68 2.94
C THR A 119 -8.34 8.19 3.52
N ALA A 120 -8.29 9.46 3.93
CA ALA A 120 -7.06 10.07 4.43
C ALA A 120 -6.61 9.43 5.73
N ALA A 121 -5.34 8.99 5.78
CA ALA A 121 -4.72 8.44 6.98
C ALA A 121 -3.32 9.01 7.18
N THR A 122 -2.93 9.22 8.44
CA THR A 122 -1.55 9.52 8.79
C THR A 122 -0.73 8.24 8.75
N VAL A 123 0.39 8.28 8.04
CA VAL A 123 1.41 7.22 8.00
C VAL A 123 2.59 7.67 8.84
N ASN A 124 2.98 6.88 9.83
CA ASN A 124 4.03 7.23 10.77
C ASN A 124 5.28 6.38 10.53
N PHE A 125 6.36 7.02 10.09
CA PHE A 125 7.66 6.38 9.93
C PHE A 125 8.51 6.46 11.21
N ASN A 126 8.04 7.12 12.27
CA ASN A 126 8.79 7.28 13.52
C ASN A 126 8.71 6.03 14.40
N SER A 127 9.87 5.51 14.77
CA SER A 127 10.00 4.45 15.77
C SER A 127 10.04 5.03 17.19
N THR A 128 9.27 4.43 18.10
CA THR A 128 9.15 4.88 19.48
C THR A 128 10.20 4.29 20.42
N ASP A 129 10.91 3.24 20.01
CA ASP A 129 11.90 2.54 20.86
C ASP A 129 13.35 2.98 20.59
N GLY A 130 13.53 3.95 19.70
CA GLY A 130 14.86 4.46 19.32
C GLY A 130 15.65 3.52 18.41
N GLN A 131 15.03 2.48 17.84
CA GLN A 131 15.64 1.57 16.86
C GLN A 131 14.99 1.72 15.48
N THR A 132 15.75 1.35 14.45
CA THR A 132 15.22 1.19 13.09
C THR A 132 14.64 -0.20 12.93
N HIS A 133 13.39 -0.29 12.48
CA HIS A 133 12.72 -1.53 12.13
C HIS A 133 12.42 -1.52 10.63
N ASN A 134 12.60 -2.67 9.99
CA ASN A 134 12.38 -2.84 8.56
C ASN A 134 11.25 -3.83 8.35
N ASN A 135 10.58 -3.72 7.20
CA ASN A 135 9.45 -4.58 6.85
C ASN A 135 8.24 -4.35 7.77
N ASP A 136 7.97 -3.10 8.15
CA ASP A 136 6.81 -2.71 8.94
C ASP A 136 5.63 -2.37 8.03
N LEU A 137 4.42 -2.78 8.44
CA LEU A 137 3.17 -2.40 7.79
C LEU A 137 2.80 -0.97 8.23
N LEU A 138 2.86 -0.03 7.31
CA LEU A 138 2.69 1.40 7.62
C LEU A 138 1.31 1.93 7.28
N PHE A 139 0.64 1.33 6.29
CA PHE A 139 -0.70 1.69 5.88
C PHE A 139 -1.41 0.47 5.28
N ASP A 140 -2.69 0.32 5.59
CA ASP A 140 -3.56 -0.75 5.09
C ASP A 140 -4.96 -0.17 4.86
N ILE A 141 -5.47 -0.27 3.64
CA ILE A 141 -6.86 0.03 3.31
C ILE A 141 -7.45 -1.08 2.45
N SER A 142 -8.71 -1.41 2.73
CA SER A 142 -9.47 -2.47 2.07
C SER A 142 -10.90 -2.01 1.79
N GLY A 143 -11.66 -2.83 1.06
CA GLY A 143 -13.04 -2.50 0.69
C GLY A 143 -13.14 -1.52 -0.48
N LEU A 144 -12.05 -1.39 -1.25
CA LEU A 144 -12.03 -0.65 -2.50
C LEU A 144 -12.77 -1.42 -3.60
N ASP A 145 -13.20 -0.73 -4.66
CA ASP A 145 -13.89 -1.36 -5.79
C ASP A 145 -12.89 -2.16 -6.64
N PRO A 146 -12.92 -3.50 -6.61
CA PRO A 146 -11.91 -4.31 -7.31
C PRO A 146 -11.92 -4.14 -8.83
N SER A 147 -12.97 -3.54 -9.41
CA SER A 147 -13.13 -3.36 -10.85
C SER A 147 -12.64 -2.00 -11.36
N ARG A 148 -12.15 -1.13 -10.48
CA ARG A 148 -11.75 0.24 -10.80
C ARG A 148 -10.24 0.44 -10.67
N ASP A 149 -9.70 1.31 -11.51
CA ASP A 149 -8.37 1.89 -11.31
C ASP A 149 -8.38 2.80 -10.07
N HIS A 150 -7.52 2.48 -9.12
CA HIS A 150 -7.27 3.25 -7.92
C HIS A 150 -5.91 3.91 -7.95
N ARG A 151 -5.79 5.03 -7.23
CA ARG A 151 -4.53 5.72 -7.03
C ARG A 151 -4.29 5.99 -5.55
N LEU A 152 -3.28 5.33 -4.98
CA LEU A 152 -2.74 5.70 -3.68
C LEU A 152 -1.80 6.88 -3.87
N ARG A 153 -2.00 7.96 -3.11
CA ARG A 153 -1.05 9.06 -2.98
C ARG A 153 -0.56 9.11 -1.53
N LEU A 154 0.76 9.07 -1.34
CA LEU A 154 1.42 9.24 -0.05
C LEU A 154 2.25 10.53 -0.11
N GLN A 155 1.88 11.52 0.69
CA GLN A 155 2.46 12.87 0.69
C GLN A 155 3.21 13.12 2.00
N TYR A 156 4.41 13.68 1.93
CA TYR A 156 5.15 14.11 3.12
C TYR A 156 4.34 15.13 3.93
N ASP A 157 4.25 14.95 5.25
CA ASP A 157 3.64 15.94 6.14
C ASP A 157 4.63 17.07 6.41
N THR A 158 4.36 18.26 5.86
CA THR A 158 5.20 19.44 6.06
C THR A 158 5.40 19.82 7.53
N ALA A 159 4.52 19.42 8.45
CA ALA A 159 4.71 19.62 9.89
C ALA A 159 5.84 18.76 10.48
N SER A 160 6.22 17.67 9.79
CA SER A 160 7.41 16.88 10.12
C SER A 160 8.70 17.53 9.64
N TYR A 161 8.62 18.55 8.78
CA TYR A 161 9.80 19.28 8.32
C TYR A 161 10.24 20.31 9.37
N GLY A 162 11.52 20.33 9.70
CA GLY A 162 12.04 21.23 10.73
C GLY A 162 13.56 21.22 10.82
N LYS A 163 14.10 21.73 11.94
CA LYS A 163 15.55 21.80 12.17
C LYS A 163 16.24 20.43 12.16
N GLN A 164 15.50 19.38 12.48
CA GLN A 164 15.94 18.00 12.32
C GLN A 164 15.20 17.42 11.12
N ARG A 165 15.95 16.85 10.17
CA ARG A 165 15.36 16.13 9.04
C ARG A 165 14.62 14.91 9.56
N ARG A 166 13.45 14.66 8.98
CA ARG A 166 12.66 13.46 9.23
C ARG A 166 12.36 12.75 7.92
N TYR A 167 12.40 11.43 7.92
CA TYR A 167 12.45 10.63 6.71
C TYR A 167 11.18 9.79 6.47
N MET A 168 10.72 9.72 5.23
CA MET A 168 9.85 8.63 4.77
C MET A 168 10.72 7.55 4.15
N LEU A 169 10.43 6.27 4.43
CA LEU A 169 11.26 5.12 4.08
C LEU A 169 10.39 4.00 3.49
N VAL A 170 10.18 4.01 2.17
CA VAL A 170 9.22 3.17 1.45
C VAL A 170 9.93 1.98 0.81
N ASP A 171 9.38 0.76 0.95
CA ASP A 171 10.00 -0.47 0.41
C ASP A 171 9.12 -1.18 -0.63
N TRP A 172 7.88 -1.51 -0.28
CA TRP A 172 7.00 -2.16 -1.25
C TRP A 172 5.53 -1.99 -0.90
N PHE A 173 4.69 -2.39 -1.84
CA PHE A 173 3.25 -2.46 -1.68
C PHE A 173 2.76 -3.88 -1.88
N VAL A 174 1.62 -4.19 -1.28
CA VAL A 174 0.86 -5.40 -1.59
C VAL A 174 -0.53 -4.97 -2.01
N VAL A 175 -0.94 -5.36 -3.22
CA VAL A 175 -2.28 -5.10 -3.74
C VAL A 175 -3.03 -6.41 -3.87
N THR A 176 -4.28 -6.44 -3.44
CA THR A 176 -5.18 -7.56 -3.72
C THR A 176 -5.95 -7.27 -4.99
N GLU A 177 -5.55 -7.92 -6.08
CA GLU A 177 -6.12 -7.76 -7.42
C GLU A 177 -7.21 -8.82 -7.65
N ASP A 178 -8.30 -8.45 -8.32
CA ASP A 178 -9.25 -9.43 -8.84
C ASP A 178 -8.73 -9.92 -10.19
N LYS A 179 -8.24 -11.16 -10.23
CA LYS A 179 -8.00 -11.79 -11.53
C LYS A 179 -9.37 -12.15 -12.08
N GLY A 180 -9.93 -11.23 -12.87
CA GLY A 180 -11.12 -11.48 -13.66
C GLY A 180 -11.01 -12.87 -14.26
N GLY A 181 -11.81 -13.80 -13.73
CA GLY A 181 -11.63 -15.22 -13.98
C GLY A 181 -11.52 -15.44 -15.47
N SER A 182 -10.37 -15.92 -15.93
CA SER A 182 -10.21 -16.35 -17.30
C SER A 182 -11.19 -17.49 -17.53
N LYS A 183 -12.41 -17.15 -17.99
CA LYS A 183 -13.29 -18.10 -18.64
C LYS A 183 -12.54 -18.51 -19.90
N GLY A 184 -11.74 -19.56 -19.77
CA GLY A 184 -11.25 -20.33 -20.89
C GLY A 184 -12.46 -20.88 -21.63
N TYR A 185 -12.92 -20.12 -22.63
CA TYR A 185 -13.67 -20.68 -23.74
C TYR A 185 -12.65 -21.33 -24.67
N ALA A 186 -12.52 -22.65 -24.56
CA ALA A 186 -12.21 -23.57 -25.65
C ALA A 186 -12.50 -25.00 -25.19
#